data_AF-A8PXV4-F1
#
_entry.id   AF-A8PXV4-F1
#
_cell.length_a   1.000
_cell.length_b   1.000
_cell.length_c   1.000
_cell.angle_alpha   90.00
_cell.angle_beta   90.00
_cell.angle_gamma   90.00
#
_symmetry.space_group_name_H-M   'P 1'
#
loop_
_entity.id
_entity.type
_entity.pdbx_description
1 polymer ?
#
loop_
_entity_poly.entity_id
_entity_poly.type
_entity_poly.pdbx_seq_one_letter_code
_entity_poly.pdbx_strand_id
1 'polypeptide(L)'
;MQLGRSAAFLASTRCSVRERRTASPYSVALRILLEQRRDADLCRQEARWLADEVRARHRLASTSAWNAQAMHELMEIARRAARNEPLSYVIGTGCIALTLAHGLRMHKDVHITAVDCDAAALELARENAKAHALDGDDDSDDALVSIRYADMLDDHSMALLGSFDLVVCNPPYIAADAWQDLDASVRDYESHGANIFE
;
A
#
# COMPACT_ATOMS: atom_id res chain seq x y z
N MET A 1 -52.79 9.74 11.06
CA MET A 1 -53.02 9.90 9.62
C MET A 1 -51.96 10.89 9.10
N GLN A 2 -51.06 10.41 8.22
CA GLN A 2 -50.10 11.11 7.32
C GLN A 2 -49.23 12.28 7.86
N LEU A 3 -47.89 12.18 7.98
CA LEU A 3 -46.80 12.08 6.98
C LEU A 3 -46.76 13.18 5.89
N GLY A 4 -45.64 13.93 5.86
CA GLY A 4 -45.16 14.75 4.73
C GLY A 4 -44.04 15.71 5.17
N ARG A 5 -42.76 15.30 5.25
CA ARG A 5 -41.72 15.41 4.19
C ARG A 5 -41.78 16.70 3.37
N SER A 6 -40.75 17.55 3.47
CA SER A 6 -39.75 17.67 2.38
C SER A 6 -38.61 18.62 2.73
N ALA A 7 -37.41 18.06 2.73
CA ALA A 7 -36.15 18.77 2.63
C ALA A 7 -36.00 19.30 1.20
N ALA A 8 -35.79 20.61 1.07
CA ALA A 8 -35.50 21.27 -0.19
C ALA A 8 -34.42 22.34 0.04
N PHE A 9 -33.18 21.91 0.25
CA PHE A 9 -32.03 22.79 0.12
C PHE A 9 -30.76 22.05 -0.29
N LEU A 10 -30.82 21.24 -1.35
CA LEU A 10 -29.64 20.77 -2.08
C LEU A 10 -30.00 20.60 -3.56
N ALA A 11 -30.15 21.73 -4.25
CA ALA A 11 -30.32 21.79 -5.69
C ALA A 11 -29.41 22.87 -6.28
N SER A 12 -28.12 22.57 -6.38
CA SER A 12 -27.24 23.18 -7.39
C SER A 12 -25.94 22.39 -7.41
N THR A 13 -25.84 21.44 -8.34
CA THR A 13 -24.71 21.19 -9.25
C THR A 13 -25.03 19.89 -10.01
N ARG A 14 -26.11 19.90 -10.80
CA ARG A 14 -26.28 18.88 -11.86
C ARG A 14 -25.47 19.36 -13.07
N CYS A 15 -24.17 19.06 -13.05
CA CYS A 15 -23.36 19.14 -14.27
C CYS A 15 -23.80 18.01 -15.20
N SER A 16 -24.27 18.39 -16.38
CA SER A 16 -24.70 17.50 -17.44
C SER A 16 -23.53 16.69 -17.98
N VAL A 17 -23.56 15.37 -17.82
CA VAL A 17 -22.73 14.46 -18.63
C VAL A 17 -23.68 13.49 -19.32
N ARG A 18 -24.15 13.93 -20.48
CA ARG A 18 -24.89 13.12 -21.45
C ARG A 18 -23.96 12.82 -22.60
N GLU A 19 -23.06 11.86 -22.39
CA GLU A 19 -22.27 11.21 -23.44
C GLU A 19 -21.97 9.80 -22.94
N ARG A 20 -22.47 8.77 -23.64
CA ARG A 20 -22.08 7.38 -23.40
C ARG A 20 -20.65 7.19 -23.88
N ARG A 21 -19.68 7.78 -23.16
CA ARG A 21 -18.28 7.39 -23.28
C ARG A 21 -18.16 6.03 -22.62
N THR A 22 -17.55 5.08 -23.32
CA THR A 22 -17.01 3.88 -22.68
C THR A 22 -16.25 4.34 -21.44
N ALA A 23 -16.66 3.86 -20.26
CA ALA A 23 -16.07 4.31 -19.02
C ALA A 23 -14.58 3.97 -19.08
N SER A 24 -13.72 4.99 -18.97
CA SER A 24 -12.28 4.79 -18.87
C SER A 24 -11.96 3.89 -17.68
N PRO A 25 -10.89 3.07 -17.72
CA PRO A 25 -10.46 2.24 -16.60
C PRO A 25 -10.33 3.05 -15.30
N TYR A 26 -9.72 4.23 -15.39
CA TYR A 26 -9.66 5.21 -14.30
C TYR A 26 -11.04 5.55 -13.72
N SER A 27 -12.00 5.94 -14.57
CA SER A 27 -13.34 6.32 -14.10
C SER A 27 -14.12 5.15 -13.49
N VAL A 28 -13.82 3.91 -13.90
CA VAL A 28 -14.40 2.71 -13.30
C VAL A 28 -13.85 2.52 -11.89
N ALA A 29 -12.53 2.53 -11.73
CA ALA A 29 -11.88 2.40 -10.42
C ALA A 29 -12.29 3.53 -9.46
N LEU A 30 -12.29 4.78 -9.93
CA LEU A 30 -12.68 5.94 -9.13
C LEU A 30 -14.12 5.82 -8.61
N ARG A 31 -15.06 5.36 -9.45
CA ARG A 31 -16.45 5.17 -9.02
C ARG A 31 -16.56 4.15 -7.89
N ILE A 32 -15.84 3.03 -8.01
CA ILE A 32 -15.84 1.96 -7.01
C ILE A 32 -15.27 2.46 -5.68
N LEU A 33 -14.17 3.23 -5.71
CA LEU A 33 -13.57 3.80 -4.50
C LEU A 33 -14.49 4.81 -3.80
N LEU A 34 -15.10 5.72 -4.57
CA LEU A 34 -15.99 6.76 -4.05
C LEU A 34 -17.32 6.22 -3.48
N GLU A 35 -17.71 4.98 -3.80
CA GLU A 35 -18.89 4.34 -3.21
C GLU A 35 -18.73 4.10 -1.70
N GLN A 36 -17.49 3.89 -1.23
CA GLN A 36 -17.22 3.52 0.16
C GLN A 36 -16.32 4.52 0.90
N ARG A 37 -15.55 5.34 0.18
CA ARG A 37 -14.60 6.31 0.75
C ARG A 37 -15.05 7.74 0.49
N ARG A 38 -14.89 8.63 1.49
CA ARG A 38 -15.33 10.04 1.42
C ARG A 38 -14.25 11.00 0.91
N ASP A 39 -12.98 10.60 0.94
CA ASP A 39 -11.87 11.45 0.48
C ASP A 39 -11.71 11.34 -1.04
N ALA A 40 -12.22 12.36 -1.73
CA ALA A 40 -12.22 12.37 -3.19
C ALA A 40 -10.83 12.55 -3.80
N ASP A 41 -9.88 13.20 -3.11
CA ASP A 41 -8.53 13.39 -3.62
C ASP A 41 -7.71 12.11 -3.51
N LEU A 42 -7.83 11.41 -2.37
CA LEU A 42 -7.21 10.11 -2.19
C LEU A 42 -7.76 9.10 -3.20
N CYS A 43 -9.08 9.03 -3.37
CA CYS A 43 -9.69 8.14 -4.37
C CYS A 43 -9.23 8.43 -5.81
N ARG A 44 -8.95 9.69 -6.15
CA ARG A 44 -8.41 10.07 -7.46
C ARG A 44 -6.99 9.55 -7.68
N GLN A 45 -6.13 9.70 -6.67
CA GLN A 45 -4.75 9.23 -6.73
C GLN A 45 -4.70 7.70 -6.83
N GLU A 46 -5.47 7.03 -5.99
CA GLU A 46 -5.55 5.57 -5.92
C GLU A 46 -6.16 4.97 -7.19
N ALA A 47 -7.24 5.54 -7.74
CA ALA A 47 -7.81 5.09 -9.02
C ALA A 47 -6.83 5.20 -10.19
N ARG A 48 -5.96 6.22 -10.18
CA ARG A 48 -4.90 6.37 -11.19
C ARG A 48 -3.85 5.29 -11.00
N TRP A 49 -3.35 5.12 -9.78
CA TRP A 49 -2.36 4.10 -9.46
C TRP A 49 -2.84 2.70 -9.82
N LEU A 50 -4.07 2.33 -9.43
CA LEU A 50 -4.69 1.04 -9.76
C LEU A 50 -4.78 0.80 -11.27
N ALA A 51 -5.16 1.81 -12.04
CA ALA A 51 -5.24 1.69 -13.49
C ALA A 51 -3.84 1.53 -14.12
N ASP A 52 -2.83 2.26 -13.64
CA ASP A 52 -1.46 2.17 -14.13
C ASP A 52 -0.81 0.82 -13.77
N GLU A 53 -1.04 0.32 -12.56
CA GLU A 53 -0.54 -0.98 -12.09
C GLU A 53 -1.08 -2.14 -12.95
N VAL A 54 -2.40 -2.20 -13.15
CA VAL A 54 -3.02 -3.23 -14.01
C VAL A 54 -2.54 -3.09 -15.45
N ARG A 55 -2.34 -1.85 -15.94
CA ARG A 55 -1.78 -1.60 -17.28
C ARG A 55 -0.36 -2.18 -17.41
N ALA A 56 0.48 -2.01 -16.40
CA ALA A 56 1.83 -2.54 -16.36
C ALA A 56 1.85 -4.07 -16.34
N ARG A 57 1.04 -4.71 -15.47
CA ARG A 57 0.92 -6.17 -15.38
C ARG A 57 0.51 -6.82 -16.70
N HIS A 58 -0.45 -6.21 -17.39
CA HIS A 58 -0.95 -6.68 -18.69
C HIS A 58 -0.11 -6.19 -19.88
N ARG A 59 0.98 -5.44 -19.64
CA ARG A 59 1.88 -4.88 -20.67
C ARG A 59 1.13 -4.11 -21.77
N LEU A 60 0.11 -3.32 -21.38
CA LEU A 60 -0.75 -2.62 -22.33
C LEU A 60 -0.09 -1.34 -22.86
N ALA A 61 0.04 -1.24 -24.18
CA ALA A 61 0.74 -0.14 -24.85
C ALA A 61 -0.03 1.20 -24.81
N SER A 62 -1.35 1.20 -24.67
CA SER A 62 -2.16 2.41 -24.67
C SER A 62 -3.48 2.26 -23.90
N THR A 63 -4.15 3.38 -23.62
CA THR A 63 -5.47 3.42 -22.97
C THR A 63 -6.58 2.72 -23.78
N SER A 64 -6.40 2.56 -25.10
CA SER A 64 -7.34 1.82 -25.95
C SER A 64 -7.05 0.31 -26.00
N ALA A 65 -5.95 -0.16 -25.42
CA ALA A 65 -5.53 -1.57 -25.47
C ALA A 65 -6.16 -2.45 -24.37
N TRP A 66 -7.04 -1.89 -23.53
CA TRP A 66 -7.66 -2.61 -22.42
C TRP A 66 -8.58 -3.73 -22.92
N ASN A 67 -8.31 -4.94 -22.45
CA ASN A 67 -9.13 -6.13 -22.72
C ASN A 67 -10.04 -6.45 -21.51
N ALA A 68 -10.95 -7.41 -21.69
CA ALA A 68 -11.90 -7.80 -20.65
C ALA A 68 -11.22 -8.35 -19.38
N GLN A 69 -10.08 -9.03 -19.52
CA GLN A 69 -9.33 -9.61 -18.40
C GLN A 69 -8.70 -8.52 -17.52
N ALA A 70 -8.00 -7.57 -18.13
CA ALA A 70 -7.42 -6.43 -17.43
C ALA A 70 -8.51 -5.58 -16.74
N MET A 71 -9.65 -5.37 -17.42
CA MET A 71 -10.77 -4.65 -16.82
C MET A 71 -11.37 -5.41 -15.62
N HIS A 72 -11.49 -6.74 -15.71
CA HIS A 72 -11.97 -7.57 -14.62
C HIS A 72 -11.04 -7.50 -13.40
N GLU A 73 -9.73 -7.62 -13.61
CA GLU A 73 -8.73 -7.47 -12.54
C GLU A 73 -8.78 -6.08 -11.90
N LEU A 74 -8.86 -5.02 -12.70
CA LEU A 74 -8.98 -3.65 -12.16
C LEU A 74 -10.22 -3.48 -11.28
N MET A 75 -11.37 -3.99 -11.72
CA MET A 75 -12.59 -3.93 -10.92
C MET A 75 -12.46 -4.70 -9.61
N GLU A 76 -11.82 -5.86 -9.65
CA GLU A 76 -11.61 -6.67 -8.45
C GLU A 76 -10.68 -5.97 -7.46
N ILE A 77 -9.53 -5.52 -7.94
CA ILE A 77 -8.56 -4.76 -7.15
C ILE A 77 -9.19 -3.47 -6.59
N ALA A 78 -9.97 -2.73 -7.38
CA ALA A 78 -10.65 -1.51 -6.93
C ALA A 78 -11.72 -1.80 -5.87
N ARG A 79 -12.43 -2.93 -5.93
CA ARG A 79 -13.40 -3.32 -4.90
C ARG A 79 -12.72 -3.68 -3.60
N ARG A 80 -11.60 -4.40 -3.69
CA ARG A 80 -10.76 -4.71 -2.54
C ARG A 80 -10.29 -3.41 -1.89
N ALA A 81 -9.65 -2.53 -2.68
CA ALA A 81 -9.26 -1.19 -2.24
C ALA A 81 -10.44 -0.43 -1.62
N ALA A 82 -11.62 -0.37 -2.25
CA ALA A 82 -12.78 0.33 -1.69
C ALA A 82 -13.20 -0.17 -0.29
N ARG A 83 -13.01 -1.46 0.01
CA ARG A 83 -13.26 -2.07 1.33
C ARG A 83 -12.12 -1.86 2.34
N ASN A 84 -11.11 -1.08 1.97
CA ASN A 84 -9.82 -0.99 2.66
C ASN A 84 -9.10 -2.34 2.75
N GLU A 85 -9.49 -3.30 1.90
CA GLU A 85 -8.65 -4.45 1.63
C GLU A 85 -7.57 -4.03 0.64
N PRO A 86 -6.44 -4.71 0.58
CA PRO A 86 -5.25 -3.95 0.24
C PRO A 86 -4.26 -4.78 -0.56
N LEU A 87 -3.26 -4.06 -1.03
CA LEU A 87 -2.59 -4.43 -2.25
C LEU A 87 -1.10 -4.12 -2.15
N SER A 88 -0.34 -5.15 -1.73
CA SER A 88 1.10 -5.46 -2.00
C SER A 88 2.23 -4.62 -1.36
N TYR A 89 3.42 -5.25 -1.05
CA TYR A 89 4.28 -5.49 0.20
C TYR A 89 5.55 -4.60 0.55
N VAL A 90 6.02 -4.72 1.83
CA VAL A 90 6.73 -3.78 2.80
C VAL A 90 8.27 -3.59 2.60
N ILE A 91 9.03 -2.80 3.43
CA ILE A 91 10.40 -3.05 4.06
C ILE A 91 11.22 -1.77 4.44
N GLY A 92 11.95 -1.84 5.59
CA GLY A 92 12.98 -0.94 6.17
C GLY A 92 13.33 -1.36 7.62
N THR A 93 14.24 -0.65 8.35
CA THR A 93 14.81 -0.91 9.73
C THR A 93 13.83 -1.11 10.90
N GLY A 94 12.59 -1.49 10.64
CA GLY A 94 11.49 -1.52 11.60
C GLY A 94 10.91 -0.14 11.88
N CYS A 95 11.53 0.98 11.49
CA CYS A 95 11.05 2.31 11.85
C CYS A 95 9.58 2.56 11.46
N ILE A 96 9.19 2.20 10.22
CA ILE A 96 7.81 2.33 9.74
C ILE A 96 6.91 1.33 10.47
N ALA A 97 7.31 0.06 10.51
CA ALA A 97 6.51 -1.00 11.12
C ALA A 97 6.23 -0.77 12.61
N LEU A 98 7.25 -0.38 13.38
CA LEU A 98 7.16 -0.09 14.80
C LEU A 98 6.38 1.21 15.07
N THR A 99 6.51 2.22 14.22
CA THR A 99 5.70 3.44 14.32
C THR A 99 4.22 3.13 14.11
N LEU A 100 3.90 2.33 13.09
CA LEU A 100 2.53 1.87 12.85
C LEU A 100 2.01 1.04 14.02
N ALA A 101 2.82 0.11 14.52
CA ALA A 101 2.45 -0.71 15.67
C ALA A 101 2.16 0.14 16.91
N HIS A 102 3.02 1.11 17.20
CA HIS A 102 2.81 2.03 18.30
C HIS A 102 1.49 2.82 18.16
N GLY A 103 1.22 3.34 16.96
CA GLY A 103 0.01 4.12 16.67
C GLY A 103 -1.27 3.28 16.67
N LEU A 104 -1.17 2.00 16.26
CA LEU A 104 -2.31 1.10 16.08
C LEU A 104 -2.51 0.11 17.22
N ARG A 105 -1.72 0.17 18.30
CA ARG A 105 -1.77 -0.77 19.45
C ARG A 105 -3.12 -0.98 20.13
N MET A 106 -4.08 -0.08 19.90
CA MET A 106 -5.45 -0.22 20.43
C MET A 106 -6.37 -1.05 19.51
N HIS A 107 -5.92 -1.38 18.30
CA HIS A 107 -6.64 -2.17 17.30
C HIS A 107 -6.16 -3.62 17.34
N LYS A 108 -7.05 -4.52 17.77
CA LYS A 108 -6.73 -5.96 17.96
C LYS A 108 -6.81 -6.78 16.67
N ASP A 109 -7.36 -6.19 15.62
CA ASP A 109 -7.53 -6.77 14.30
C ASP A 109 -6.35 -6.45 13.36
N VAL A 110 -5.41 -5.62 13.81
CA VAL A 110 -4.22 -5.25 13.04
C VAL A 110 -3.07 -6.17 13.42
N HIS A 111 -2.40 -6.71 12.40
CA HIS A 111 -1.14 -7.44 12.55
C HIS A 111 -0.13 -6.86 11.57
N ILE A 112 1.08 -6.60 12.05
CA ILE A 112 2.14 -5.97 11.26
C ILE A 112 3.25 -6.99 11.09
N THR A 113 3.67 -7.22 9.84
CA THR A 113 4.87 -8.01 9.57
C THR A 113 5.93 -7.09 9.00
N ALA A 114 7.01 -6.91 9.76
CA ALA A 114 8.23 -6.28 9.30
C ALA A 114 9.11 -7.35 8.68
N VAL A 115 9.66 -7.04 7.51
CA VAL A 115 10.59 -7.91 6.80
C VAL A 115 11.85 -7.13 6.45
N ASP A 116 12.95 -7.84 6.27
CA ASP A 116 14.22 -7.34 5.72
C ASP A 116 15.06 -8.55 5.27
N CYS A 117 15.95 -8.36 4.30
CA CYS A 117 16.92 -9.37 3.88
C CYS A 117 18.25 -9.24 4.63
N ASP A 118 18.49 -8.12 5.32
CA ASP A 118 19.66 -7.94 6.17
C ASP A 118 19.38 -8.42 7.60
N ALA A 119 20.10 -9.46 8.02
CA ALA A 119 20.00 -10.01 9.37
C ALA A 119 20.33 -8.98 10.46
N ALA A 120 21.27 -8.05 10.21
CA ALA A 120 21.61 -7.00 11.17
C ALA A 120 20.46 -5.99 11.33
N ALA A 121 19.77 -5.65 10.23
CA ALA A 121 18.59 -4.79 10.27
C ALA A 121 17.43 -5.45 11.03
N LEU A 122 17.22 -6.76 10.87
CA LEU A 122 16.21 -7.51 11.63
C LEU A 122 16.52 -7.53 13.13
N GLU A 123 17.78 -7.70 13.51
CA GLU A 123 18.17 -7.68 14.92
C GLU A 123 17.94 -6.31 15.54
N LEU A 124 18.36 -5.25 14.86
CA LEU A 124 18.09 -3.88 15.27
C LEU A 124 16.58 -3.61 15.39
N ALA A 125 15.77 -4.12 14.46
CA ALA A 125 14.32 -3.99 14.53
C ALA A 125 13.74 -4.70 15.77
N ARG A 126 14.25 -5.87 16.16
CA ARG A 126 13.83 -6.59 17.38
C ARG A 126 14.22 -5.83 18.64
N GLU A 127 15.46 -5.32 18.69
CA GLU A 127 15.93 -4.48 19.80
C GLU A 127 15.03 -3.24 19.98
N ASN A 128 14.68 -2.58 18.87
CA ASN A 128 13.78 -1.43 18.89
C ASN A 128 12.36 -1.81 19.30
N ALA A 129 11.83 -2.95 18.82
CA ALA A 129 10.51 -3.44 19.23
C ALA A 129 10.44 -3.63 20.74
N LYS A 130 11.45 -4.30 21.31
CA LYS A 130 11.58 -4.53 22.74
C LYS A 130 11.72 -3.23 23.54
N ALA A 131 12.57 -2.31 23.08
CA ALA A 131 12.74 -1.01 23.71
C ALA A 131 11.43 -0.20 23.78
N HIS A 132 10.49 -0.47 22.87
CA HIS A 132 9.17 0.16 22.80
C HIS A 132 8.02 -0.71 23.32
N ALA A 133 8.30 -1.88 23.89
CA ALA A 133 7.31 -2.85 24.37
C ALA A 133 6.29 -3.24 23.28
N LEU A 134 6.78 -3.53 22.08
CA LEU A 134 6.01 -3.93 20.89
C LEU A 134 6.26 -5.40 20.48
N ASP A 135 7.17 -6.09 21.17
CA ASP A 135 7.57 -7.48 20.95
C ASP A 135 6.54 -8.52 21.43
N GLY A 136 5.47 -8.06 22.10
CA GLY A 136 4.47 -8.95 22.72
C GLY A 136 5.01 -9.59 24.01
N ASP A 137 4.12 -10.23 24.78
CA ASP A 137 4.58 -11.14 25.82
C ASP A 137 5.07 -12.44 25.13
N ASP A 138 6.29 -12.88 25.46
CA ASP A 138 7.08 -13.99 24.85
C ASP A 138 6.32 -15.33 24.62
N ASP A 139 5.10 -15.48 25.15
CA ASP A 139 4.29 -16.71 25.11
C ASP A 139 2.92 -16.55 24.39
N SER A 140 2.65 -15.43 23.71
CA SER A 140 1.37 -15.19 23.03
C SER A 140 1.50 -15.00 21.52
N ASP A 141 0.69 -15.73 20.74
CA ASP A 141 0.50 -15.53 19.29
C ASP A 141 -0.17 -14.17 18.96
N ASP A 142 -0.44 -13.32 19.96
CA ASP A 142 -1.12 -12.02 19.87
C ASP A 142 -0.13 -10.84 19.67
N ALA A 143 1.13 -11.12 19.31
CA ALA A 143 2.11 -10.07 19.06
C ALA A 143 1.67 -9.19 17.87
N LEU A 144 1.51 -7.88 18.13
CA LEU A 144 1.09 -6.90 17.12
C LEU A 144 2.08 -6.80 15.95
N VAL A 145 3.36 -7.08 16.19
CA VAL A 145 4.45 -7.03 15.20
C VAL A 145 5.17 -8.37 15.13
N SER A 146 5.28 -8.93 13.92
CA SER A 146 6.20 -10.03 13.62
C SER A 146 7.39 -9.51 12.80
N ILE A 147 8.61 -9.92 13.16
CA ILE A 147 9.84 -9.53 12.44
C ILE A 147 10.41 -10.78 11.78
N ARG A 148 10.38 -10.83 10.45
CA ARG A 148 10.73 -12.01 9.65
C ARG A 148 11.81 -11.68 8.63
N TYR A 149 12.62 -12.67 8.28
CA TYR A 149 13.49 -12.54 7.11
C TYR A 149 12.65 -12.69 5.83
N ALA A 150 12.84 -11.80 4.88
CA ALA A 150 12.39 -12.00 3.50
C ALA A 150 13.21 -11.17 2.52
N ASP A 151 13.42 -11.73 1.33
CA ASP A 151 14.00 -11.01 0.20
C ASP A 151 12.88 -10.62 -0.77
N MET A 152 12.68 -9.31 -0.97
CA MET A 152 11.66 -8.79 -1.88
C MET A 152 11.89 -9.11 -3.34
N LEU A 153 13.14 -9.39 -3.71
CA LEU A 153 13.51 -9.75 -5.08
C LEU A 153 13.33 -11.26 -5.34
N ASP A 154 13.10 -12.06 -4.29
CA ASP A 154 12.82 -13.49 -4.38
C ASP A 154 11.32 -13.77 -4.23
N ASP A 155 10.66 -14.11 -5.35
CA ASP A 155 9.25 -14.49 -5.39
C ASP A 155 8.91 -15.63 -4.42
N HIS A 156 9.85 -16.56 -4.18
CA HIS A 156 9.64 -17.67 -3.24
C HIS A 156 9.61 -17.17 -1.79
N SER A 157 10.55 -16.31 -1.41
CA SER A 157 10.57 -15.64 -0.10
C SER A 157 9.27 -14.88 0.16
N MET A 158 8.79 -14.13 -0.84
CA MET A 158 7.58 -13.33 -0.73
C MET A 158 6.31 -14.19 -0.64
N ALA A 159 6.25 -15.31 -1.35
CA ALA A 159 5.11 -16.24 -1.27
C ALA A 159 4.91 -16.82 0.13
N LEU A 160 5.98 -16.94 0.94
CA LEU A 160 5.91 -17.47 2.31
C LEU A 160 5.35 -16.47 3.34
N LEU A 161 5.22 -15.19 2.99
CA LEU A 161 4.68 -14.18 3.89
C LEU A 161 3.15 -14.17 3.93
N GLY A 162 2.48 -14.78 2.95
CA GLY A 162 1.02 -14.78 2.84
C GLY A 162 0.46 -13.51 2.21
N SER A 163 -0.76 -13.12 2.58
CA SER A 163 -1.46 -11.93 2.07
C SER A 163 -1.62 -10.86 3.13
N PHE A 164 -1.52 -9.58 2.74
CA PHE A 164 -1.48 -8.45 3.70
C PHE A 164 -2.56 -7.44 3.47
N ASP A 165 -2.89 -6.76 4.59
CA ASP A 165 -3.92 -5.73 4.70
C ASP A 165 -3.44 -4.25 4.47
N LEU A 166 -2.15 -4.01 4.41
CA LEU A 166 -1.60 -2.72 4.01
C LEU A 166 -0.13 -2.93 3.92
N VAL A 167 0.47 -2.17 3.03
CA VAL A 167 1.87 -2.26 2.79
C VAL A 167 2.44 -0.86 2.73
N VAL A 168 3.59 -0.74 3.37
CA VAL A 168 4.41 0.46 3.33
C VAL A 168 5.86 0.04 3.18
N CYS A 169 6.58 0.64 2.24
CA CYS A 169 7.99 0.35 1.96
C CYS A 169 8.75 1.67 1.73
N ASN A 170 10.01 1.72 2.15
CA ASN A 170 10.97 2.72 1.71
C ASN A 170 12.13 1.98 1.02
N PRO A 171 11.94 1.54 -0.24
CA PRO A 171 12.92 0.71 -0.91
C PRO A 171 14.16 1.53 -1.25
N PRO A 172 15.30 0.88 -1.54
CA PRO A 172 16.43 1.52 -2.19
C PRO A 172 15.97 2.33 -3.41
N TYR A 173 16.39 3.58 -3.55
CA TYR A 173 15.94 4.45 -4.65
C TYR A 173 17.07 5.23 -5.32
N ILE A 174 18.31 5.06 -4.82
CA ILE A 174 19.48 5.73 -5.36
C ILE A 174 20.05 4.89 -6.49
N ALA A 175 20.32 5.52 -7.63
CA ALA A 175 21.00 4.87 -8.74
C ALA A 175 22.45 4.53 -8.36
N ALA A 176 22.93 3.35 -8.75
CA ALA A 176 24.26 2.87 -8.37
C ALA A 176 25.40 3.81 -8.80
N ASP A 177 25.23 4.50 -9.93
CA ASP A 177 26.20 5.47 -10.45
C ASP A 177 26.21 6.80 -9.68
N ALA A 178 25.15 7.12 -8.95
CA ALA A 178 25.04 8.32 -8.13
C ALA A 178 25.71 8.17 -6.74
N TRP A 179 26.11 6.95 -6.35
CA TRP A 179 26.63 6.67 -5.00
C TRP A 179 27.87 7.50 -4.64
N GLN A 180 28.78 7.67 -5.60
CA GLN A 180 30.04 8.39 -5.37
C GLN A 180 29.81 9.88 -5.08
N ASP A 181 28.72 10.42 -5.60
CA ASP A 181 28.31 11.82 -5.50
C ASP A 181 27.39 12.09 -4.30
N LEU A 182 27.04 11.06 -3.51
CA LEU A 182 26.27 11.23 -2.28
C LEU A 182 27.06 11.99 -1.21
N ASP A 183 26.30 12.59 -0.30
CA ASP A 183 26.89 13.22 0.88
C ASP A 183 27.74 12.20 1.66
N ALA A 184 28.86 12.66 2.22
CA ALA A 184 29.76 11.82 2.99
C ALA A 184 29.03 11.14 4.16
N SER A 185 28.03 11.78 4.77
CA SER A 185 27.25 11.16 5.84
C SER A 185 26.50 9.91 5.39
N VAL A 186 26.01 9.88 4.15
CA VAL A 186 25.30 8.72 3.59
C VAL A 186 26.31 7.69 3.12
N ARG A 187 27.29 8.12 2.33
CA ARG A 187 28.27 7.24 1.71
C ARG A 187 29.13 6.49 2.73
N ASP A 188 29.50 7.15 3.83
CA ASP A 188 30.48 6.64 4.79
C ASP A 188 29.82 5.91 5.98
N TYR A 189 28.51 6.09 6.20
CA TYR A 189 27.81 5.54 7.38
C TYR A 189 26.53 4.75 7.09
N GLU A 190 25.98 4.81 5.87
CA GLU A 190 24.81 4.02 5.49
C GLU A 190 25.20 2.79 4.63
N SER A 191 24.36 1.75 4.69
CA SER A 191 24.56 0.53 3.90
C SER A 191 24.22 0.77 2.42
N HIS A 192 24.98 0.16 1.51
CA HIS A 192 24.67 0.16 0.08
C HIS A 192 23.33 -0.50 -0.22
N GLY A 193 23.08 -1.70 0.32
CA GLY A 193 21.86 -2.47 0.05
C GLY A 193 20.57 -1.83 0.58
N ALA A 194 20.67 -0.84 1.47
CA ALA A 194 19.52 -0.05 1.92
C ALA A 194 19.16 1.10 0.95
N ASN A 195 20.10 1.48 0.07
CA ASN A 195 20.04 2.71 -0.71
C ASN A 195 20.10 2.46 -2.23
N ILE A 196 20.79 1.42 -2.68
CA ILE A 196 20.93 1.00 -4.07
C ILE A 196 20.33 -0.40 -4.28
N PHE A 197 19.71 -0.63 -5.44
CA PHE A 197 19.39 -1.97 -5.92
C PHE A 197 20.64 -2.63 -6.52
N GLU A 198 21.12 -3.72 -5.91
CA GLU A 198 22.23 -4.54 -6.39
C GLU A 198 21.75 -5.89 -6.96
#